data_AF-A0A358FWL7-F1
#
_entry.id   AF-A0A358FWL7-F1
#
_cell.length_a   1.000
_cell.length_b   1.000
_cell.length_c   1.000
_cell.angle_alpha   90.00
_cell.angle_beta   90.00
_cell.angle_gamma   90.00
#
_symmetry.space_group_name_H-M   'P 1'
#
loop_
_entity.id
_entity.type
_entity.pdbx_description
1 polymer ?
#
loop_
_entity_poly.entity_id
_entity_poly.type
_entity_poly.pdbx_seq_one_letter_code
_entity_poly.pdbx_strand_id
1 'polypeptide(L)' 'EESMLLRPTAGEDRYFVVTRWESEEAFQAWRSGQAFAHQHRETHTEDGSGDAKPQHAVATGASLLEFDVVSLTVADGS' A
#
# COMPACT_ATOMS: atom_id res chain seq x y z
N GLU A 1 2.53 0.42 -13.56
CA GLU A 1 2.36 0.60 -12.11
C GLU A 1 1.94 2.03 -11.85
N GLU A 2 0.80 2.22 -11.20
CA GLU A 2 0.28 3.54 -10.81
C GLU A 2 0.19 3.56 -9.28
N SER A 3 0.70 4.61 -8.64
CA SER A 3 0.66 4.76 -7.18
C SER A 3 0.04 6.09 -6.77
N MET A 4 -0.80 6.07 -5.74
CA MET A 4 -1.54 7.21 -5.23
C MET A 4 -1.44 7.27 -3.70
N LEU A 5 -1.29 8.47 -3.16
CA LEU A 5 -1.37 8.74 -1.73
C LEU A 5 -2.67 9.50 -1.42
N LEU A 6 -3.57 8.86 -0.69
CA LEU A 6 -4.85 9.43 -0.32
C LEU A 6 -4.81 9.86 1.14
N ARG A 7 -5.06 11.15 1.38
CA ARG A 7 -5.30 11.68 2.72
C ARG A 7 -6.77 11.50 3.07
N PRO A 8 -7.12 10.88 4.21
CA PRO A 8 -8.50 10.73 4.61
C PRO A 8 -9.12 12.09 4.96
N THR A 9 -10.42 12.24 4.73
CA THR A 9 -11.17 13.47 4.99
C THR A 9 -12.38 13.28 5.90
N ALA A 10 -12.89 12.05 6.01
CA ALA A 10 -13.96 11.67 6.93
C ALA A 10 -13.98 10.14 7.13
N GLY A 11 -14.37 9.68 8.32
CA GLY A 11 -14.65 8.26 8.63
C GLY A 11 -13.43 7.36 8.90
N GLU A 12 -12.22 7.87 8.69
CA GLU A 12 -10.94 7.18 8.90
C GLU A 12 -9.86 8.25 9.09
N ASP A 13 -8.77 7.92 9.77
CA ASP A 13 -7.67 8.86 10.05
C ASP A 13 -6.34 8.41 9.41
N ARG A 14 -6.30 7.20 8.85
CA ARG A 14 -5.11 6.63 8.20
C ARG A 14 -4.99 7.07 6.74
N TYR A 15 -3.76 7.37 6.31
CA TYR A 15 -3.42 7.56 4.90
C TYR A 15 -3.49 6.23 4.15
N PHE A 16 -3.93 6.26 2.90
CA PHE A 16 -3.95 5.10 2.02
C PHE A 16 -2.91 5.26 0.93
N VAL A 17 -2.02 4.28 0.81
CA VAL A 17 -1.16 4.12 -0.36
C VAL A 17 -1.85 3.09 -1.26
N VAL A 18 -2.38 3.54 -2.39
CA VAL A 18 -3.04 2.66 -3.36
C VAL A 18 -2.08 2.43 -4.52
N THR A 19 -1.75 1.17 -4.80
CA THR A 19 -0.97 0.77 -5.97
C THR A 19 -1.83 -0.09 -6.89
N ARG A 20 -1.82 0.22 -8.19
CA ARG A 20 -2.53 -0.55 -9.20
C ARG A 20 -1.54 -1.42 -9.98
N TRP A 21 -1.86 -2.71 -10.02
CA TRP A 21 -1.08 -3.74 -10.70
C TRP A 21 -1.83 -4.28 -11.91
N GLU A 22 -1.09 -4.82 -12.87
CA GLU A 22 -1.67 -5.46 -14.05
C GLU A 22 -2.29 -6.82 -13.73
N SER A 23 -1.72 -7.52 -12.74
CA SER A 23 -2.21 -8.80 -12.23
C SER A 23 -1.76 -9.03 -10.78
N GLU A 24 -2.37 -10.02 -10.13
CA GLU A 24 -2.01 -10.45 -8.79
C GLU A 24 -0.59 -11.05 -8.74
N GLU A 25 -0.19 -11.79 -9.77
CA GLU A 25 1.15 -12.36 -9.84
C GLU A 25 2.24 -11.28 -9.89
N ALA A 26 2.00 -10.18 -10.60
CA ALA A 26 2.91 -9.04 -10.64
C ALA A 26 3.04 -8.39 -9.26
N PHE A 27 1.92 -8.22 -8.54
CA PHE A 27 1.92 -7.72 -7.16
C PHE A 27 2.69 -8.66 -6.22
N GLN A 28 2.45 -9.96 -6.28
CA GLN A 28 3.12 -10.94 -5.43
C GLN A 28 4.62 -11.03 -5.73
N ALA A 29 5.03 -10.95 -7.00
CA ALA A 29 6.44 -10.91 -7.39
C ALA A 29 7.15 -9.66 -6.84
N TRP A 30 6.47 -8.50 -6.84
CA TRP A 30 6.98 -7.29 -6.21
C TRP A 30 7.04 -7.39 -4.68
N ARG A 31 5.95 -7.85 -4.05
CA ARG A 31 5.81 -8.00 -2.59
C ARG A 31 6.84 -8.96 -2.01
N SER A 32 7.04 -10.09 -2.67
CA SER A 32 8.07 -11.09 -2.29
C SER A 32 9.49 -10.68 -2.70
N GLY A 33 9.62 -9.61 -3.49
CA GLY A 33 10.89 -9.07 -3.93
C GLY A 33 11.70 -8.45 -2.80
N GLN A 34 13.02 -8.52 -2.91
CA GLN A 34 13.93 -7.97 -1.90
C GLN A 34 13.79 -6.46 -1.71
N ALA A 35 13.27 -5.72 -2.70
CA ALA A 35 13.05 -4.29 -2.61
C ALA A 35 11.95 -3.93 -1.58
N PHE A 36 10.82 -4.65 -1.57
CA PHE A 36 9.76 -4.47 -0.58
C PHE A 36 10.27 -4.85 0.82
N ALA A 37 10.93 -6.00 0.92
CA ALA A 37 11.55 -6.43 2.18
C ALA A 37 12.57 -5.40 2.70
N HIS A 38 13.35 -4.77 1.83
CA HIS A 38 14.33 -3.76 2.24
C HIS A 38 13.67 -2.44 2.70
N GLN A 39 12.69 -1.92 1.97
CA GLN A 39 11.97 -0.69 2.35
C GLN A 39 11.08 -0.86 3.61
N HIS A 40 10.52 -2.05 3.83
CA HIS A 40 9.64 -2.31 4.98
C HIS A 40 10.36 -2.87 6.21
N ARG A 41 11.59 -3.41 6.07
CA ARG A 41 12.41 -3.84 7.22
C ARG A 41 12.88 -2.68 8.10
N GLU A 42 13.00 -1.48 7.55
CA GLU A 42 13.40 -0.30 8.32
C GLU A 42 12.22 0.32 9.10
N THR A 43 10.98 -0.04 8.75
CA THR A 43 9.76 0.55 9.31
C THR A 43 8.96 -0.39 10.20
N HIS A 44 9.00 -1.72 9.99
CA HIS A 44 8.25 -2.71 10.79
C HIS A 44 9.13 -3.85 11.30
N THR A 45 8.77 -4.46 12.43
CA THR A 45 9.55 -5.55 13.05
C THR A 45 9.48 -6.88 12.28
N GLU A 46 8.37 -7.17 11.57
CA GLU A 46 8.12 -8.40 10.81
C GLU A 46 7.23 -8.12 9.57
N ASP A 47 7.50 -8.82 8.45
CA ASP A 47 6.81 -8.88 7.13
C ASP A 47 5.64 -7.88 6.87
N GLY A 48 5.90 -6.59 7.05
CA GLY A 48 4.93 -5.50 6.85
C GLY A 48 3.66 -5.58 7.72
N SER A 49 3.63 -6.48 8.71
CA SER A 49 2.44 -6.87 9.49
C SER A 49 2.76 -6.85 10.99
N GLY A 50 3.38 -5.78 11.49
CA GLY A 50 3.75 -5.63 12.90
C GLY A 50 3.83 -4.16 13.31
N ASP A 51 3.98 -3.91 14.61
CA ASP A 51 4.20 -2.56 15.13
C ASP A 51 5.43 -1.90 14.49
N ALA A 52 5.31 -0.61 14.20
CA ALA A 52 6.37 0.10 13.53
C ALA A 52 7.59 0.31 14.46
N LYS A 53 8.81 0.17 13.95
CA LYS A 53 10.01 0.38 14.76
C LYS A 53 10.10 1.87 15.18
N PRO A 54 10.35 2.16 16.46
CA PRO A 54 10.14 3.49 17.05
C PRO A 54 11.11 4.58 16.56
N GLN A 55 12.14 4.24 15.78
CA GLN A 55 13.20 5.19 15.47
C GLN A 55 12.98 6.01 14.19
N HIS A 56 12.09 5.62 13.26
CA HIS A 56 11.88 6.40 12.02
C HIS A 56 10.53 6.19 11.30
N ALA A 57 9.54 5.55 11.92
CA ALA A 57 8.25 5.33 11.26
C ALA A 57 7.25 6.46 11.57
N VAL A 58 6.83 7.18 10.54
CA VAL A 58 5.71 8.14 10.64
C VAL A 58 4.35 7.45 10.82
N ALA A 59 4.28 6.16 10.52
CA ALA A 59 3.10 5.33 10.72
C ALA A 59 3.29 4.44 11.96
N THR A 60 2.27 4.36 12.82
CA THR A 60 2.27 3.49 14.01
C THR A 60 1.79 2.06 13.74
N GLY A 61 1.27 1.81 12.54
CA GLY A 61 0.82 0.49 12.08
C GLY A 61 0.30 0.55 10.65
N ALA A 62 0.26 -0.60 9.97
CA ALA A 62 -0.27 -0.73 8.62
C ALA A 62 -1.24 -1.90 8.55
N SER A 63 -2.28 -1.76 7.73
CA SER A 63 -3.16 -2.87 7.36
C SER A 63 -3.20 -2.93 5.85
N LEU A 64 -2.90 -4.09 5.28
CA LEU A 64 -3.02 -4.31 3.85
C LEU A 64 -4.49 -4.56 3.50
N LEU A 65 -4.97 -3.84 2.49
CA LEU A 65 -6.28 -4.07 1.88
C LEU A 65 -6.05 -4.40 0.41
N GLU A 66 -6.69 -5.45 -0.07
CA GLU A 66 -6.60 -5.96 -1.44
C GLU A 66 -7.98 -5.90 -2.10
N PHE A 67 -8.05 -5.47 -3.35
CA PHE A 67 -9.30 -5.23 -4.07
C PHE A 67 -9.21 -5.68 -5.52
N ASP A 68 -10.26 -6.36 -5.99
CA ASP A 68 -10.50 -6.54 -7.42
C ASP A 68 -11.27 -5.36 -8.00
N VAL A 69 -10.83 -4.86 -9.15
CA VAL A 69 -11.56 -3.82 -9.89
C VAL A 69 -12.72 -4.47 -10.64
N VAL A 70 -13.92 -4.46 -10.03
CA VAL A 70 -15.14 -5.00 -10.65
C VAL A 70 -15.67 -4.09 -11.77
N SER A 71 -15.53 -2.78 -11.62
CA SER A 71 -15.96 -1.79 -12.61
C SER A 71 -15.07 -0.54 -12.53
N LEU A 72 -14.60 -0.08 -13.69
CA LEU A 72 -13.87 1.18 -13.83
C LEU A 72 -14.54 2.02 -14.90
N THR A 73 -15.15 3.12 -14.50
CA THR A 73 -15.69 4.13 -15.43
C THR A 73 -14.72 5.29 -15.50
N VAL A 74 -14.17 5.53 -16.69
CA VAL A 74 -13.38 6.73 -16.97
C VAL A 74 -14.34 7.78 -17.51
N ALA A 75 -14.35 8.96 -16.90
CA ALA A 75 -15.12 10.07 -17.46
C ALA A 75 -14.50 10.46 -18.80
N ASP A 76 -15.29 10.36 -19.88
CA ASP A 76 -14.88 10.86 -21.19
C ASP A 76 -14.71 12.38 -21.08
N GLY A 77 -13.47 12.84 -21.25
CA GLY A 77 -13.15 14.26 -21.21
C GLY A 77 -13.74 14.95 -22.43
N SER A 78 -14.83 15.69 -22.24
CA SER A 78 -15.22 16.78 -23.14
C SER A 78 -14.50 18.07 -22.76
#